data_AF-A0AAV3P4E9-F1
#
_entry.id   AF-A0AAV3P4E9-F1
#
_cell.length_a   1.000
_cell.length_b   1.000
_cell.length_c   1.000
_cell.angle_alpha   90.00
_cell.angle_beta   90.00
_cell.angle_gamma   90.00
#
_symmetry.space_group_name_H-M   'P 1'
#
loop_
_entity.id
_entity.type
_entity.pdbx_description
1 polymer ?
#
loop_
_entity_poly.entity_id
_entity_poly.type
_entity_poly.pdbx_seq_one_letter_code
_entity_poly.pdbx_strand_id
1 'polypeptide(L)' 'MYFYKQIRVSGYGGWFLLRLSLHDPVLPLNIEAHTKEDAAKLGNAVRGAVKEFSALDISALNQFIEG' A
#
# COMPACT_ATOMS: atom_id res chain seq x y z
N MET A 1 -11.20 -17.05 -16.04
CA MET A 1 -11.13 -16.80 -14.59
C MET A 1 -9.87 -15.97 -14.33
N TYR A 2 -9.97 -14.64 -14.37
CA TYR A 2 -8.80 -13.77 -14.22
C TYR A 2 -8.51 -13.60 -12.72
N PHE A 3 -7.45 -14.26 -12.24
CA PHE A 3 -6.98 -14.12 -10.87
C PHE A 3 -6.40 -12.72 -10.68
N TYR A 4 -7.13 -11.84 -9.99
CA TYR A 4 -6.58 -10.59 -9.49
C TYR A 4 -5.48 -10.94 -8.47
N LYS A 5 -4.22 -10.74 -8.85
CA LYS A 5 -3.09 -10.96 -7.96
C LYS A 5 -3.09 -9.82 -6.94
N GLN A 6 -3.35 -10.16 -5.68
CA GLN A 6 -3.34 -9.25 -4.56
C GLN A 6 -2.38 -9.76 -3.48
N ILE A 7 -1.79 -8.84 -2.73
CA ILE A 7 -0.94 -9.14 -1.58
C ILE A 7 -1.57 -8.48 -0.37
N ARG A 8 -1.93 -9.30 0.63
CA ARG A 8 -2.41 -8.84 1.93
C ARG A 8 -1.39 -9.19 2.99
N VAL A 9 -1.08 -8.23 3.85
CA VAL A 9 -0.19 -8.42 5.00
C VAL A 9 -0.83 -7.81 6.23
N SER A 10 -0.71 -8.50 7.36
CA SER A 10 -1.16 -8.02 8.67
C SER A 10 0.06 -7.69 9.54
N GLY A 11 -0.02 -6.61 10.31
CA GLY A 11 1.08 -6.13 11.15
C GLY A 11 0.68 -4.87 11.91
N TYR A 12 1.41 -4.52 12.97
CA TYR A 12 1.14 -3.32 13.78
C TYR A 12 -0.32 -3.18 14.25
N GLY A 13 -1.04 -4.29 14.47
CA GLY A 13 -2.46 -4.27 14.85
C GLY A 13 -3.43 -3.89 13.72
N GLY A 14 -2.97 -3.79 12.48
CA GLY A 14 -3.77 -3.50 11.29
C GLY A 14 -3.41 -4.38 10.11
N TRP A 15 -3.79 -3.95 8.91
CA TRP A 15 -3.50 -4.64 7.65
C TRP A 15 -3.34 -3.68 6.49
N PHE A 16 -2.64 -4.14 5.44
CA PHE A 16 -2.70 -3.51 4.12
C PHE A 16 -3.02 -4.53 3.03
N LEU A 17 -3.61 -4.04 1.93
CA LEU A 17 -3.93 -4.79 0.73
C LEU A 17 -3.46 -4.01 -0.49
N LEU A 18 -2.52 -4.59 -1.25
CA LEU A 18 -2.05 -4.06 -2.53
C LEU A 18 -2.60 -4.92 -3.67
N ARG A 19 -3.21 -4.29 -4.67
CA ARG A 19 -3.90 -4.97 -5.78
C ARG A 19 -3.30 -4.59 -7.13
N LEU A 20 -3.19 -5.55 -8.04
CA LEU A 20 -3.06 -5.23 -9.46
C LEU A 20 -4.42 -4.80 -10.00
N SER A 21 -4.51 -3.60 -10.57
CA SER A 21 -5.67 -3.18 -11.34
C SER A 21 -5.63 -3.83 -12.73
N LEU A 22 -6.81 -4.19 -13.25
CA LEU A 22 -6.95 -4.79 -14.58
C LEU A 22 -7.14 -3.74 -15.69
N HIS A 23 -7.79 -2.62 -15.35
CA HIS A 23 -8.23 -1.63 -16.33
C HIS A 23 -7.30 -0.43 -16.38
N ASP A 24 -6.87 0.04 -15.21
CA ASP A 24 -6.06 1.24 -15.07
C ASP A 24 -4.63 0.85 -14.67
N PRO A 25 -3.59 1.57 -15.14
CA PRO A 25 -2.19 1.31 -14.79
C PRO A 25 -1.86 1.82 -13.37
N VAL A 26 -2.68 1.45 -12.38
CA VAL A 26 -2.58 1.86 -10.99
C VAL A 26 -2.52 0.64 -10.08
N LEU A 27 -1.90 0.80 -8.92
CA LEU A 27 -1.89 -0.21 -7.85
C LEU A 27 -2.71 0.29 -6.67
N PRO A 28 -4.01 -0.10 -6.55
CA PRO A 28 -4.80 0.30 -5.41
C PRO A 28 -4.22 -0.27 -4.11
N LEU A 29 -3.93 0.62 -3.17
CA LEU A 29 -3.47 0.31 -1.82
C LEU A 29 -4.56 0.69 -0.81
N ASN A 30 -4.95 -0.28 0.01
CA ASN A 30 -5.82 -0.06 1.16
C ASN A 30 -5.02 -0.33 2.44
N ILE A 31 -5.13 0.56 3.43
CA ILE A 31 -4.51 0.43 4.75
C ILE A 31 -5.60 0.65 5.80
N GLU A 32 -5.66 -0.23 6.80
CA GLU A 32 -6.57 -0.10 7.93
C GLU A 32 -5.84 -0.44 9.22
N ALA A 33 -5.97 0.44 10.22
CA ALA A 33 -5.43 0.24 11.55
C ALA A 33 -6.28 1.00 12.58
N HIS A 34 -6.07 0.69 13.87
CA HIS A 34 -6.79 1.34 14.97
C HIS A 34 -6.37 2.80 15.20
N THR A 35 -5.13 3.15 14.85
CA THR A 35 -4.56 4.48 15.05
C THR A 35 -3.94 4.99 13.74
N LYS A 36 -3.79 6.31 13.62
CA LYS A 36 -3.09 6.90 12.46
C LYS A 36 -1.61 6.50 12.47
N GLU A 37 -1.00 6.42 13.65
CA GLU A 37 0.39 6.03 13.83
C GLU A 37 0.65 4.60 13.34
N ASP A 38 -0.25 3.65 13.64
CA ASP A 38 -0.12 2.27 13.16
C ASP A 38 -0.39 2.15 11.65
N ALA A 39 -1.33 2.94 11.13
CA ALA A 39 -1.56 3.04 9.69
C ALA A 39 -0.32 3.60 8.96
N ALA A 40 0.35 4.60 9.54
CA ALA A 40 1.60 5.15 9.01
C ALA A 40 2.76 4.15 9.07
N LYS A 41 2.85 3.30 10.11
CA LYS A 41 3.84 2.19 10.15
C LYS A 41 3.61 1.19 9.02
N LEU A 42 2.36 0.82 8.75
CA LEU A 42 2.01 -0.03 7.61
C LEU A 42 2.36 0.66 6.28
N GLY A 43 2.03 1.94 6.13
CA GLY A 43 2.40 2.74 4.96
C GLY A 43 3.92 2.76 4.72
N ASN A 44 4.71 2.94 5.78
CA ASN A 44 6.17 2.89 5.71
C ASN A 44 6.71 1.51 5.27
N ALA A 45 6.08 0.42 5.72
CA ALA A 45 6.44 -0.93 5.28
C ALA A 45 6.18 -1.10 3.77
N VAL A 46 5.03 -0.63 3.28
CA VAL A 46 4.72 -0.64 1.84
C VAL A 46 5.72 0.21 1.07
N ARG A 47 5.98 1.44 1.52
CA ARG A 47 6.96 2.36 0.91
C ARG A 47 8.33 1.72 0.80
N GLY A 48 8.78 1.06 1.87
CA GLY A 48 10.05 0.32 1.88
C GLY A 48 10.14 -0.76 0.80
N ALA A 49 9.04 -1.45 0.52
CA ALA A 49 8.97 -2.49 -0.50
C ALA A 49 8.86 -1.93 -1.93
N VAL A 50 8.21 -0.77 -2.12
CA VAL A 50 7.93 -0.25 -3.47
C VAL A 50 8.88 0.85 -3.95
N LYS A 51 9.65 1.48 -3.05
CA LYS A 51 10.53 2.62 -3.38
C LYS A 51 11.60 2.32 -4.43
N GLU A 52 11.96 1.05 -4.62
CA GLU A 52 13.00 0.65 -5.58
C GLU A 52 12.49 0.62 -7.02
N PHE A 53 11.17 0.67 -7.23
CA PHE A 53 10.55 0.70 -8.56
C PHE A 53 10.40 2.15 -9.02
N SER A 54 11.40 2.67 -9.73
CA SER A 54 11.43 4.07 -10.20
C SER A 54 10.28 4.46 -11.15
N ALA A 55 9.63 3.48 -11.79
CA ALA A 55 8.49 3.70 -12.67
C ALA A 55 7.14 3.81 -11.93
N LEU A 56 7.10 3.50 -10.63
CA LEU A 56 5.89 3.59 -9.83
C LEU A 56 5.81 4.97 -9.15
N ASP A 57 4.76 5.73 -9.48
CA ASP A 57 4.45 6.94 -8.72
C ASP A 57 3.91 6.56 -7.33
N ILE A 58 4.64 6.98 -6.29
CA ILE A 58 4.30 6.75 -4.88
C ILE A 58 4.00 8.05 -4.14
N SER A 59 3.77 9.15 -4.85
CA SER A 59 3.47 10.48 -4.28
C SER A 59 2.29 10.44 -3.30
N ALA A 60 1.20 9.75 -3.66
CA ALA A 60 0.03 9.57 -2.78
C ALA A 60 0.37 8.80 -1.50
N LEU A 61 1.25 7.80 -1.58
CA LEU A 61 1.70 7.04 -0.41
C LEU A 61 2.59 7.91 0.49
N ASN A 62 3.49 8.71 -0.08
CA ASN A 62 4.32 9.63 0.70
C ASN A 62 3.46 10.68 1.41
N GLN A 63 2.50 11.29 0.71
CA GLN A 63 1.56 12.24 1.30
C GLN A 63 0.77 11.62 2.46
N PHE A 64 0.34 10.37 2.32
CA PHE A 64 -0.36 9.65 3.38
C PHE A 64 0.51 9.40 4.62
N ILE A 65 1.82 9.16 4.45
CA ILE A 65 2.74 8.87 5.57
C ILE A 65 3.20 10.16 6.26
N GLU A 66 3.34 11.24 5.51
CA GLU A 66 3.95 12.50 5.97
C GLU A 66 2.92 13.55 6.41
N GLY A 67 1.64 13.38 6.06
CA GLY A 67 0.51 14.24 6.46
C GLY A 67 -0.28 13.72 7.65
#